data_AF-A0A949LVZ2-F1
#
_entry.id   AF-A0A949LVZ2-F1
#
_cell.length_a   1.000
_cell.length_b   1.000
_cell.length_c   1.000
_cell.angle_alpha   90.00
_cell.angle_beta   90.00
_cell.angle_gamma   90.00
#
_symmetry.space_group_name_H-M   'P 1'
#
loop_
_entity.id
_entity.type
_entity.pdbx_description
1 polymer ?
#
loop_
_entity_poly.entity_id
_entity_poly.type
_entity_poly.pdbx_seq_one_letter_code
_entity_poly.pdbx_strand_id
1 'polypeptide(L)'
;FIDLLFRNQPKWDPEYGVTDVRGGLIQLARVYGMTVEKVDQCISDKSEQDRINQVAQDGETKYNIQGVPTFIINGTEVQAEDATWPSLKAKFDSLLSKH
;
A
#
# COMPACT_ATOMS: atom_id res chain seq x y z
N PHE A 1 4.29 8.69 7.18
CA PHE A 1 4.53 8.63 5.73
C PHE A 1 3.33 8.06 4.99
N ILE A 2 2.99 6.78 5.15
CA ILE A 2 1.91 6.12 4.38
C ILE A 2 0.53 6.78 4.53
N ASP A 3 0.12 7.16 5.74
CA ASP A 3 -1.16 7.89 5.93
C ASP A 3 -1.18 9.22 5.15
N LEU A 4 -0.10 9.99 5.18
CA LEU A 4 -0.01 11.25 4.42
C LEU A 4 0.04 11.00 2.91
N LEU A 5 0.71 9.93 2.47
CA LEU A 5 0.74 9.48 1.07
C LEU A 5 -0.68 9.24 0.56
N PHE A 6 -1.46 8.41 1.26
CA PHE A 6 -2.85 8.13 0.88
C PHE A 6 -3.76 9.36 0.97
N ARG A 7 -3.66 10.18 2.03
CA ARG A 7 -4.44 11.43 2.14
C ARG A 7 -4.16 12.43 1.02
N ASN A 8 -3.00 12.34 0.38
CA ASN A 8 -2.60 13.21 -0.72
C ASN A 8 -2.64 12.51 -2.08
N GLN A 9 -3.29 11.33 -2.22
CA GLN A 9 -3.49 10.65 -3.51
C GLN A 9 -3.92 11.59 -4.64
N PRO A 10 -4.90 12.50 -4.44
CA PRO A 10 -5.31 13.44 -5.49
C PRO A 10 -4.21 14.37 -6.03
N LYS A 11 -3.02 14.40 -5.39
CA LYS A 11 -1.89 15.25 -5.77
C LYS A 11 -0.76 14.51 -6.50
N TRP A 12 -0.77 13.18 -6.51
CA TRP A 12 0.31 12.39 -7.12
C TRP A 12 -0.17 11.20 -7.94
N ASP A 13 -1.41 10.74 -7.74
CA ASP A 13 -1.94 9.55 -8.38
C ASP A 13 -2.56 9.89 -9.75
N PRO A 14 -2.14 9.20 -10.84
CA PRO A 14 -2.69 9.44 -12.18
C PRO A 14 -4.19 9.14 -12.29
N GLU A 15 -4.78 8.30 -11.42
CA GLU A 15 -6.24 8.05 -11.40
C GLU A 15 -7.06 9.30 -11.06
N TYR A 16 -6.44 10.29 -10.39
CA TYR A 16 -7.04 11.59 -10.11
C TYR A 16 -6.72 12.65 -11.19
N GLY A 17 -6.17 12.26 -12.34
CA GLY A 17 -5.83 13.15 -13.45
C GLY A 17 -4.47 13.84 -13.31
N VAL A 18 -3.60 13.37 -12.41
CA VAL A 18 -2.25 13.91 -12.25
C VAL A 18 -1.36 13.48 -13.41
N THR A 19 -0.74 14.45 -14.08
CA THR A 19 0.14 14.20 -15.23
C THR A 19 1.62 14.10 -14.84
N ASP A 20 2.04 14.78 -13.77
CA ASP A 20 3.40 14.70 -13.22
C ASP A 20 3.41 13.95 -11.88
N VAL A 21 3.28 12.62 -11.97
CA VAL A 21 3.31 11.71 -10.81
C VAL A 21 4.60 11.86 -10.01
N ARG A 22 5.74 11.95 -10.70
CA ARG A 22 7.06 12.10 -10.07
C ARG A 22 7.14 13.41 -9.27
N GLY A 23 6.70 14.52 -9.85
CA GLY A 23 6.66 15.82 -9.17
C GLY A 23 5.77 15.80 -7.93
N GLY A 24 4.59 15.18 -8.01
CA GLY A 24 3.70 15.00 -6.87
C GLY A 24 4.34 14.19 -5.73
N LEU A 25 4.99 13.07 -6.06
CA LEU A 25 5.72 12.25 -5.08
C LEU A 25 6.92 12.99 -4.46
N ILE A 26 7.66 13.79 -5.24
CA ILE A 26 8.74 14.64 -4.72
C ILE A 26 8.22 15.68 -3.73
N GLN A 27 7.12 16.36 -4.06
CA GLN A 27 6.52 17.36 -3.16
C GLN A 27 6.15 16.73 -1.82
N LEU A 28 5.58 15.52 -1.84
CA LEU A 28 5.24 14.78 -0.63
C LEU A 28 6.50 14.33 0.13
N ALA A 29 7.50 13.80 -0.56
CA ALA A 29 8.73 13.31 0.06
C ALA A 29 9.54 14.43 0.76
N ARG A 30 9.48 15.66 0.23
CA ARG A 30 10.09 16.85 0.85
C ARG A 30 9.49 17.17 2.22
N VAL A 31 8.21 16.91 2.45
CA VAL A 31 7.56 17.08 3.78
C VAL A 31 8.23 16.20 4.84
N TYR A 32 8.82 15.09 4.41
CA TYR A 32 9.56 14.15 5.25
C TYR A 32 11.08 14.34 5.21
N GLY A 33 11.57 15.44 4.63
CA GLY A 33 12.99 15.80 4.62
C GLY A 33 13.83 15.07 3.57
N MET A 34 13.21 14.39 2.58
CA MET A 34 13.96 13.79 1.47
C MET A 34 14.38 14.84 0.46
N THR A 35 15.62 14.74 -0.03
CA THR A 35 16.09 15.53 -1.18
C THR A 35 15.54 14.94 -2.48
N VAL A 36 15.56 15.73 -3.56
CA VAL A 36 15.12 15.25 -4.89
C VAL A 36 15.98 14.09 -5.35
N GLU A 37 17.31 14.20 -5.16
CA GLU A 37 18.28 13.18 -5.54
C GLU A 37 18.01 11.87 -4.82
N LYS A 38 17.63 11.93 -3.53
CA LYS A 38 17.29 10.73 -2.78
C LYS A 38 15.99 10.08 -3.28
N VAL A 39 14.99 10.89 -3.64
CA VAL A 39 13.75 10.37 -4.24
C VAL A 39 14.06 9.69 -5.58
N ASP A 40 14.86 10.33 -6.43
CA ASP A 40 15.25 9.80 -7.73
C ASP A 40 16.03 8.49 -7.64
N GLN A 41 16.96 8.41 -6.68
CA GLN A 41 17.65 7.16 -6.37
C GLN A 41 16.67 6.05 -5.97
N CYS A 42 15.69 6.34 -5.11
CA CYS A 42 14.72 5.35 -4.66
C CYS A 42 13.81 4.87 -5.79
N ILE A 43 13.25 5.76 -6.61
CA ILE A 43 12.33 5.36 -7.69
C ILE A 43 13.02 4.63 -8.85
N SER A 44 14.33 4.85 -9.03
CA SER A 44 15.15 4.17 -10.04
C SER A 44 15.84 2.90 -9.53
N ASP A 45 15.67 2.55 -8.26
CA ASP A 45 16.27 1.35 -7.68
C ASP A 45 15.60 0.08 -8.23
N LYS A 46 16.34 -0.64 -9.07
CA LYS A 46 15.87 -1.87 -9.70
C LYS A 46 15.53 -2.96 -8.70
N SER A 47 16.30 -3.07 -7.61
CA SER A 47 16.05 -4.10 -6.60
C SER A 47 14.72 -3.88 -5.88
N GLU A 48 14.36 -2.61 -5.67
CA GLU A 48 13.06 -2.23 -5.11
C GLU A 48 11.93 -2.43 -6.12
N GLN A 49 12.16 -2.13 -7.41
CA GLN A 49 11.18 -2.42 -8.47
C GLN A 49 10.90 -3.93 -8.59
N ASP A 50 11.95 -4.77 -8.58
CA ASP A 50 11.82 -6.23 -8.61
C ASP A 50 11.05 -6.73 -7.38
N ARG A 51 11.34 -6.17 -6.21
CA ARG A 51 10.62 -6.50 -4.97
C ARG A 51 9.14 -6.13 -5.05
N ILE A 52 8.79 -4.96 -5.59
CA ILE A 52 7.40 -4.53 -5.78
C ILE A 52 6.67 -5.49 -6.73
N ASN A 53 7.30 -5.86 -7.84
CA ASN A 53 6.73 -6.82 -8.79
C ASN A 53 6.52 -8.20 -8.17
N GLN A 54 7.48 -8.67 -7.35
CA GLN A 54 7.32 -9.95 -6.64
C GLN A 54 6.15 -9.91 -5.65
N VAL A 55 5.99 -8.82 -4.88
CA VAL A 55 4.86 -8.68 -3.95
C VAL A 55 3.52 -8.68 -4.70
N ALA A 56 3.44 -8.01 -5.85
CA ALA A 56 2.25 -8.02 -6.70
C ALA A 56 1.95 -9.44 -7.22
N GLN A 57 2.97 -10.15 -7.71
CA GLN A 57 2.84 -11.53 -8.19
C GLN A 57 2.43 -12.49 -7.08
N ASP A 58 2.98 -12.35 -5.88
CA ASP A 58 2.59 -13.16 -4.72
C ASP A 58 1.13 -12.90 -4.34
N GLY A 59 0.68 -11.64 -4.40
CA GLY A 59 -0.72 -11.28 -4.18
C GLY A 59 -1.67 -12.01 -5.12
N GLU A 60 -1.34 -12.04 -6.41
CA GLU A 60 -2.12 -12.74 -7.43
C GLU A 60 -2.02 -14.27 -7.27
N THR A 61 -0.81 -14.82 -7.28
CA THR A 61 -0.60 -16.27 -7.41
C THR A 61 -0.85 -17.06 -6.13
N LYS A 62 -0.56 -16.48 -4.95
CA LYS A 62 -0.70 -17.17 -3.66
C LYS A 62 -2.05 -16.93 -3.01
N TYR A 63 -2.61 -15.74 -3.21
CA TYR A 63 -3.82 -15.31 -2.50
C TYR A 63 -5.00 -15.01 -3.44
N ASN A 64 -4.82 -15.09 -4.75
CA ASN A 64 -5.86 -14.84 -5.74
C ASN A 64 -6.55 -13.47 -5.58
N ILE A 65 -5.79 -12.44 -5.19
CA ILE A 65 -6.32 -11.09 -4.97
C ILE A 65 -6.85 -10.53 -6.30
N GLN A 66 -8.14 -10.15 -6.32
CA GLN A 66 -8.84 -9.62 -7.51
C GLN A 66 -9.05 -8.10 -7.48
N GLY A 67 -8.75 -7.45 -6.35
CA GLY A 67 -8.97 -6.03 -6.17
C GLY A 67 -8.31 -5.51 -4.91
N VAL A 68 -8.26 -4.19 -4.75
CA VAL A 68 -7.73 -3.53 -3.56
C VAL A 68 -8.77 -2.56 -2.97
N PRO A 69 -8.84 -2.41 -1.63
CA PRO A 69 -8.11 -3.18 -0.62
C PRO A 69 -8.72 -4.58 -0.39
N THR A 70 -7.87 -5.59 -0.20
CA THR A 70 -8.23 -6.94 0.28
C THR A 70 -7.38 -7.26 1.52
N PHE A 71 -7.99 -7.88 2.53
CA PHE A 71 -7.29 -8.33 3.73
C PHE A 71 -7.19 -9.86 3.75
N ILE A 72 -5.99 -10.38 3.98
CA ILE A 72 -5.74 -11.81 4.22
C ILE A 72 -5.31 -11.97 5.69
N ILE A 73 -6.05 -12.75 6.47
CA ILE A 73 -5.73 -13.03 7.89
C ILE A 73 -5.56 -14.54 8.05
N ASN A 74 -4.38 -14.97 8.52
CA ASN A 74 -4.00 -16.38 8.64
C ASN A 74 -4.23 -17.20 7.35
N GLY A 75 -3.99 -16.59 6.19
CA GLY A 75 -4.15 -17.23 4.88
C GLY A 75 -5.57 -17.25 4.33
N THR A 76 -6.56 -16.72 5.06
CA THR A 76 -7.95 -16.61 4.60
C THR A 76 -8.31 -15.17 4.29
N GLU A 77 -8.91 -14.94 3.13
CA GLU A 77 -9.47 -13.65 2.75
C GLU A 77 -10.61 -13.22 3.68
N VAL A 78 -10.63 -11.94 4.04
CA VAL A 78 -11.72 -11.30 4.77
C VAL A 78 -12.72 -10.79 3.76
N GLN A 79 -14.00 -11.14 3.95
CA GLN A 79 -15.09 -10.63 3.11
C GLN A 79 -15.21 -9.12 3.25
N ALA A 80 -15.65 -8.44 2.19
CA ALA A 80 -15.67 -6.97 2.14
C ALA A 80 -16.52 -6.36 3.26
N GLU A 81 -17.66 -6.96 3.59
CA GLU A 81 -18.53 -6.55 4.70
C GLU A 81 -17.88 -6.65 6.08
N ASP A 82 -16.90 -7.55 6.24
CA ASP A 82 -16.17 -7.79 7.48
C ASP A 82 -14.87 -6.97 7.58
N ALA A 83 -14.51 -6.23 6.53
CA ALA A 83 -13.30 -5.39 6.47
C ALA A 83 -13.42 -4.06 7.24
N THR A 84 -14.33 -3.97 8.22
CA THR A 84 -14.47 -2.82 9.11
C THR A 84 -13.57 -2.95 10.33
N TRP A 85 -13.13 -1.83 10.92
CA TRP A 85 -12.29 -1.88 12.11
C TRP A 85 -12.92 -2.65 13.29
N PRO A 86 -14.20 -2.45 13.65
CA PRO A 86 -14.83 -3.24 14.71
C PRO A 86 -14.81 -4.75 14.44
N SER A 87 -15.16 -5.18 13.22
CA SER A 87 -15.15 -6.60 12.81
C SER A 87 -13.75 -7.19 12.84
N LEU A 88 -12.77 -6.48 12.27
CA LEU A 88 -11.37 -6.89 12.26
C LEU A 88 -10.81 -7.00 13.68
N LYS A 89 -11.10 -6.02 14.55
CA LYS A 89 -10.66 -6.05 15.95
C LYS A 89 -11.22 -7.27 16.68
N ALA A 90 -12.52 -7.53 16.59
CA ALA A 90 -13.14 -8.70 17.20
C ALA A 90 -12.54 -10.01 16.69
N LYS A 91 -12.23 -10.08 15.39
CA LYS A 91 -11.54 -11.22 14.77
C LYS A 91 -10.13 -11.40 15.35
N PHE A 92 -9.34 -10.33 15.48
CA PHE A 92 -8.01 -10.39 16.09
C PHE A 92 -8.06 -10.81 17.55
N ASP A 93 -8.95 -10.21 18.36
CA ASP A 93 -9.13 -10.58 19.77
C ASP A 93 -9.46 -12.09 19.92
N SER A 94 -10.33 -12.61 19.04
CA SER A 94 -10.70 -14.03 19.00
C SER A 94 -9.54 -14.95 18.55
N LEU A 95 -8.74 -14.53 17.57
CA LEU A 95 -7.60 -15.31 17.09
C LEU A 95 -6.46 -15.36 18.11
N LEU A 96 -6.22 -14.26 18.83
CA LEU A 96 -5.12 -14.13 19.79
C LEU A 96 -5.42 -14.74 21.16
N SER A 97 -6.69 -14.89 21.54
CA SER A 97 -7.11 -15.52 22.80
C SER A 97 -7.09 -17.05 22.79
N LYS A 98 -6.77 -17.66 21.65
CA LYS A 98 -6.65 -19.13 21.49
C LYS A 98 -5.26 -19.68 21.84
N HIS A 99 -4.40 -18.84 22.42
CA HIS A 99 -3.06 -19.15 22.93
C HIS A 99 -2.90 -18.53 24.34
#